data_AF-A0A2D9SC67-F1
#
_entry.id   AF-A0A2D9SC67-F1
#
_cell.length_a   1.000
_cell.length_b   1.000
_cell.length_c   1.000
_cell.angle_alpha   90.00
_cell.angle_beta   90.00
_cell.angle_gamma   90.00
#
_symmetry.space_group_name_H-M   'P 1'
#
loop_
_entity.id
_entity.type
_entity.pdbx_description
1 polymer ?
#
loop_
_entity_poly.entity_id
_entity_poly.type
_entity_poly.pdbx_seq_one_letter_code
_entity_poly.pdbx_strand_id
1 'polypeptide(L)' 'MEKGKRLFTPVLLIGCSIVLVGFAIRASFGVFQIPIQDEFGWPRSEFSLAIAIQNLAWGFGAPFFGAFAEKIGDK' A
#
# COMPACT_ATOMS: atom_id res chain seq x y z
N MET A 1 39.71 -1.97 8.53
CA MET A 1 38.72 -1.67 9.59
C MET A 1 37.33 -1.72 8.96
N GLU A 2 36.67 -2.88 9.05
CA GLU A 2 35.29 -3.03 8.62
C GLU A 2 34.38 -2.14 9.48
N LYS A 3 33.76 -1.11 8.87
CA LYS A 3 32.65 -0.39 9.48
C LYS A 3 31.49 -1.38 9.56
N GLY A 4 31.28 -1.96 10.74
CA GLY A 4 30.14 -2.84 11.01
C GLY A 4 28.86 -2.17 10.51
N LYS A 5 28.18 -2.82 9.56
CA LYS A 5 26.91 -2.37 9.01
C LYS A 5 25.94 -2.22 10.19
N ARG A 6 25.71 -1.00 10.64
CA ARG A 6 24.76 -0.72 11.73
C ARG A 6 23.41 -1.25 11.25
N LEU A 7 22.90 -2.29 11.89
CA LEU A 7 21.64 -2.94 11.52
C LEU A 7 20.48 -1.93 11.48
N PHE A 8 20.57 -0.88 12.31
CA PHE A 8 19.65 0.24 12.38
C PHE A 8 20.18 1.46 11.64
N THR A 9 20.23 1.39 10.31
CA THR A 9 20.38 2.59 9.48
C THR A 9 19.07 3.41 9.55
N PRO A 10 19.13 4.75 9.68
CA PRO A 10 17.92 5.60 9.66
C PRO A 10 17.02 5.33 8.44
N VAL A 11 17.65 5.05 7.29
CA VAL A 11 16.98 4.67 6.05
C VAL A 11 16.16 3.38 6.21
N LEU A 12 16.68 2.38 6.93
CA LEU A 12 15.97 1.12 7.15
C LEU A 12 14.75 1.33 8.05
N LEU A 13 14.91 2.10 9.13
CA LEU A 13 13.79 2.44 10.02
C LEU A 13 12.69 3.18 9.28
N ILE A 14 13.05 4.20 8.50
CA ILE A 14 12.10 4.98 7.69
C ILE A 14 11.42 4.09 6.65
N GLY A 15 12.18 3.25 5.94
CA GLY A 15 11.64 2.30 4.96
C GLY A 15 10.67 1.30 5.58
N CYS A 16 11.03 0.71 6.72
CA CYS A 16 10.15 -0.19 7.48
C CYS A 16 8.88 0.53 7.96
N SER A 17 8.98 1.77 8.44
CA SER A 17 7.80 2.53 8.87
C SER A 17 6.85 2.82 7.69
N ILE A 18 7.38 3.21 6.52
CA ILE A 18 6.55 3.44 5.32
C ILE A 18 5.82 2.16 4.91
N VAL A 19 6.53 1.02 4.85
CA VAL A 19 5.94 -0.26 4.49
C VAL A 19 4.89 -0.69 5.51
N LEU A 20 5.19 -0.54 6.81
CA LEU A 20 4.29 -0.90 7.89
C LEU A 20 3.00 -0.08 7.83
N VAL A 21 3.09 1.23 7.61
CA VAL A 21 1.91 2.10 7.48
C VAL A 21 1.09 1.72 6.23
N GLY A 22 1.74 1.50 5.08
CA GLY A 22 1.05 1.09 3.86
C GLY A 22 0.31 -0.24 4.02
N PHE A 23 0.93 -1.22 4.68
CA PHE A 23 0.31 -2.51 4.96
C PHE A 23 -0.82 -2.41 5.99
N ALA A 24 -0.66 -1.55 7.01
CA ALA A 24 -1.68 -1.31 8.03
C ALA A 24 -2.96 -0.71 7.43
N ILE A 25 -2.85 0.31 6.56
CA ILE A 25 -4.01 0.92 5.88
C ILE A 25 -4.79 -0.15 5.10
N ARG A 26 -4.07 -1.02 4.38
CA ARG A 26 -4.67 -2.10 3.60
C ARG A 26 -5.37 -3.15 4.48
N ALA A 27 -4.80 -3.48 5.63
CA ALA A 27 -5.42 -4.39 6.61
C ALA A 27 -6.66 -3.76 7.27
N SER A 28 -6.64 -2.45 7.50
CA SER A 28 -7.74 -1.71 8.13
C SER A 28 -9.03 -1.75 7.32
N PHE A 29 -8.99 -1.87 5.98
CA PHE A 29 -10.20 -2.01 5.16
C PHE A 29 -11.07 -3.21 5.57
N GLY A 30 -10.48 -4.30 6.08
CA GLY A 30 -11.24 -5.43 6.61
C GLY A 30 -11.95 -5.12 7.93
N VAL A 31 -11.35 -4.28 8.78
CA VAL A 31 -11.90 -3.86 10.08
C VAL A 31 -13.02 -2.82 9.88
N PHE A 32 -12.84 -1.90 8.93
CA PHE A 32 -13.82 -0.85 8.63
C PHE A 32 -15.07 -1.32 7.87
N GLN A 33 -15.11 -2.57 7.41
CA GLN A 33 -16.26 -3.13 6.70
C GLN A 33 -17.54 -3.18 7.55
N ILE A 34 -17.42 -3.42 8.87
CA ILE A 34 -18.55 -3.48 9.81
C ILE A 34 -19.10 -2.08 10.12
N PRO A 35 -18.28 -1.09 10.54
CA PRO A 35 -18.79 0.26 10.81
C PRO A 35 -19.33 0.95 9.55
N ILE A 36 -18.73 0.76 8.37
CA ILE A 36 -19.26 1.33 7.12
C ILE A 36 -20.66 0.79 6.81
N GLN A 37 -20.91 -0.49 7.06
CA GLN A 37 -22.25 -1.08 6.88
C GLN A 37 -23.26 -0.50 7.88
N ASP A 38 -22.84 -0.27 9.14
CA ASP A 38 -23.68 0.23 10.22
C ASP A 38 -24.02 1.73 10.06
N GLU A 39 -23.05 2.54 9.62
CA GLU A 39 -23.16 4.00 9.53
C GLU A 39 -23.66 4.50 8.17
N PHE A 40 -23.22 3.87 7.06
CA PHE A 40 -23.62 4.26 5.69
C PHE A 40 -24.68 3.34 5.08
N GLY A 41 -25.05 2.24 5.75
CA GLY A 41 -26.00 1.25 5.22
C GLY A 41 -25.49 0.52 3.97
N TRP A 42 -24.19 0.61 3.67
CA TRP A 42 -23.63 0.04 2.45
C TRP A 42 -23.56 -1.49 2.52
N PRO A 43 -24.06 -2.20 1.49
CA PRO A 43 -23.88 -3.64 1.39
C PRO A 43 -22.39 -3.99 1.35
N ARG A 44 -22.01 -5.07 2.05
CA ARG A 44 -20.64 -5.62 2.03
C ARG A 44 -20.13 -5.86 0.60
N SER A 45 -21.01 -6.13 -0.36
CA SER A 45 -20.69 -6.31 -1.78
C SER A 45 -20.13 -5.06 -2.46
N GLU A 46 -20.68 -3.87 -2.19
CA GLU A 46 -20.22 -2.62 -2.79
C GLU A 46 -18.82 -2.23 -2.28
N PHE A 47 -18.61 -2.41 -0.97
CA PHE A 47 -17.30 -2.18 -0.36
C PHE A 47 -16.24 -3.16 -0.89
N SER A 48 -16.61 -4.45 -1.00
CA SER A 48 -15.74 -5.47 -1.60
C SER A 48 -15.43 -5.17 -3.07
N LEU A 49 -16.41 -4.69 -3.84
CA LEU A 49 -16.22 -4.29 -5.23
C LEU A 49 -15.24 -3.12 -5.37
N ALA A 50 -15.35 -2.10 -4.50
CA ALA A 50 -14.40 -0.99 -4.46
C ALA A 50 -12.96 -1.47 -4.18
N ILE A 51 -12.79 -2.38 -3.23
CA ILE A 51 -11.48 -2.98 -2.93
C ILE A 51 -10.98 -3.84 -4.10
N ALA A 52 -11.86 -4.59 -4.78
CA ALA A 52 -11.50 -5.38 -5.96
C ALA A 52 -11.00 -4.49 -7.10
N ILE A 53 -11.69 -3.38 -7.38
CA ILE A 53 -11.27 -2.38 -8.36
C ILE A 53 -9.92 -1.77 -7.96
N GLN A 54 -9.70 -1.46 -6.68
CA GLN A 54 -8.41 -0.96 -6.21
C GLN A 54 -7.27 -1.97 -6.44
N ASN A 55 -7.48 -3.26 -6.18
CA ASN A 55 -6.46 -4.28 -6.46
C ASN A 55 -6.19 -4.42 -7.96
N LEU A 56 -7.22 -4.31 -8.81
CA LEU A 56 -7.06 -4.32 -10.26
C LEU A 56 -6.30 -3.07 -10.75
N ALA A 57 -6.60 -1.90 -10.21
CA ALA A 57 -5.90 -0.66 -10.51
C ALA A 57 -4.42 -0.72 -10.09
N TRP A 58 -4.09 -1.37 -8.97
CA TRP A 58 -2.71 -1.64 -8.58
C TRP A 58 -2.01 -2.61 -9.52
N GLY A 59 -2.66 -3.72 -9.87
CA GLY A 59 -2.10 -4.73 -10.77
C GLY A 59 -1.88 -4.20 -12.18
N PHE A 60 -2.81 -3.41 -12.72
CA PHE A 60 -2.69 -2.76 -14.01
C PHE A 60 -1.75 -1.55 -13.96
N GLY A 61 -1.73 -0.81 -12.85
CA GLY A 61 -0.87 0.34 -12.65
C GLY A 61 0.61 -0.02 -12.57
N ALA A 62 0.97 -1.16 -11.96
CA ALA A 62 2.37 -1.56 -11.80
C ALA A 62 3.21 -1.55 -13.09
N PRO A 63 2.79 -2.16 -14.22
CA PRO A 63 3.55 -2.09 -15.47
C PRO A 63 3.58 -0.68 -16.08
N PHE A 64 2.49 0.10 -15.96
CA PHE A 64 2.44 1.47 -16.49
C PHE A 64 3.35 2.42 -15.71
N PHE A 65 3.27 2.40 -14.38
CA PHE A 65 4.13 3.19 -13.51
C PHE A 65 5.58 2.70 -13.55
N GLY A 66 5.83 1.41 -13.73
CA GLY A 66 7.19 0.88 -13.95
C GLY A 66 7.81 1.39 -15.25
N ALA A 67 7.08 1.31 -16.37
CA ALA A 67 7.52 1.86 -17.65
C ALA A 67 7.68 3.39 -17.61
N PHE A 68 6.83 4.09 -16.85
CA PHE A 68 6.93 5.53 -16.67
C PHE A 68 8.10 5.92 -15.76
N ALA A 69 8.37 5.15 -14.70
CA ALA A 69 9.49 5.35 -13.80
C ALA A 69 10.84 5.14 -14.51
N GLU A 70 10.95 4.12 -15.37
CA GLU A 70 12.13 3.92 -16.24
C GLU A 70 12.37 5.14 -17.14
N LYS A 71 11.31 5.74 -17.69
CA LYS A 71 11.43 6.90 -18.58
C LYS A 71 11.74 8.22 -17.85
N ILE A 72 11.38 8.34 -16.57
CA ILE A 72 11.65 9.53 -15.73
C ILE A 72 12.98 9.44 -14.98
N GLY A 73 13.42 8.22 -14.64
CA GLY A 73 14.65 7.97 -13.88
C GLY A 73 15.95 7.98 -14.69
N ASP A 74 15.88 8.03 -16.03
CA ASP A 74 17.04 8.14 -16.92
C ASP A 74 17.65 9.57 -16.96
N LYS A 75 17.68 10.28 -15.82
CA LYS A 75 18.41 11.55 -15.64
C LYS A 75 19.08 11.63 -14.29
#